data_AF-E6YBC4-F1
#
_entry.id   AF-E6YBC4-F1
#
_cell.length_a   1.000
_cell.length_b   1.000
_cell.length_c   1.000
_cell.angle_alpha   90.00
_cell.angle_beta   90.00
_cell.angle_gamma   90.00
#
_symmetry.space_group_name_H-M   'P 1'
#
loop_
_entity.id
_entity.type
_entity.pdbx_description
1 polymer ?
#
loop_
_entity_poly.entity_id
_entity_poly.type
_entity_poly.pdbx_seq_one_letter_code
_entity_poly.pdbx_strand_id
1 'polypeptide(L)'
;YARINKYGFIETPYRKVENGKVLINEYEYLTADKERDYVVAQANIQIDANGKILDDSVIARYRGDDIMVPPMDVDYVDVSPKQIVSIATSCIPFLENDDANRALMGANMQRQAVPLINPESPIVGTGVEHEAARDSGDAVVAKADGIVKYVDSRKITVEESSGVRNYVLNDFNRSNNGTAITHIPIVKVGDKIKERDILADGPSMENGELALGQNLVVAFTTWNGYNYEDAVILSERVVIDDRFTSIHIDEYTIERRQTKQGPEEITREIQNISEASKKHLDEEGIAAIGSEVKVGDILVGKVTPKSQTQLSPEDKLLHAIFGEKSRNVKDNSLRVPNG
;
A
#
# COMPACT_ATOMS: atom_id res chain seq x y z
N TYR A 1 17.43 0.65 10.92
CA TYR A 1 18.79 0.65 11.50
C TYR A 1 19.54 -0.66 11.31
N ALA A 2 18.90 -1.80 11.60
CA ALA A 2 19.49 -3.12 11.38
C ALA A 2 19.90 -3.35 9.90
N ARG A 3 20.97 -4.12 9.69
CA ARG A 3 21.43 -4.56 8.37
C ARG A 3 21.86 -6.03 8.41
N ILE A 4 21.88 -6.68 7.26
CA ILE A 4 22.41 -8.05 7.11
C ILE A 4 23.86 -7.97 6.64
N ASN A 5 24.76 -8.65 7.33
CA ASN A 5 26.18 -8.70 6.95
C ASN A 5 26.46 -9.78 5.90
N LYS A 6 27.71 -9.85 5.43
CA LYS A 6 28.13 -10.80 4.36
C LYS A 6 27.94 -12.28 4.72
N TYR A 7 27.78 -12.59 6.00
CA TYR A 7 27.60 -13.95 6.51
C TYR A 7 26.14 -14.28 6.85
N GLY A 8 25.22 -13.34 6.62
CA GLY A 8 23.79 -13.53 6.89
C GLY A 8 23.37 -13.20 8.33
N PHE A 9 24.26 -12.66 9.16
CA PHE A 9 23.90 -12.22 10.51
C PHE A 9 23.34 -10.80 10.49
N ILE A 10 22.39 -10.54 11.40
CA ILE A 10 21.85 -9.21 11.64
C ILE A 10 22.86 -8.44 12.49
N GLU A 11 23.20 -7.24 12.01
CA GLU A 11 24.02 -6.27 12.74
C GLU A 11 23.21 -5.01 13.03
N THR A 12 23.48 -4.41 14.18
CA THR A 12 22.85 -3.16 14.63
C THR A 12 23.94 -2.12 14.93
N PRO A 13 23.76 -0.85 14.54
CA PRO A 13 24.75 0.19 14.80
C PRO A 13 24.69 0.68 16.25
N TYR A 14 25.85 0.91 16.84
CA TYR A 14 26.04 1.50 18.17
C TYR A 14 27.10 2.59 18.13
N ARG A 15 26.98 3.62 18.98
CA ARG A 15 28.02 4.64 19.19
C ARG A 15 29.04 4.13 20.18
N LYS A 16 30.32 4.19 19.84
CA LYS A 16 31.39 3.76 20.73
C LYS A 16 31.62 4.79 21.85
N VAL A 17 31.93 4.32 23.05
CA VAL A 17 32.29 5.14 24.20
C VAL A 17 33.75 4.88 24.56
N GLU A 18 34.52 5.95 24.77
CA GLU A 18 35.90 5.87 25.22
C GLU A 18 36.09 6.77 26.45
N ASN A 19 36.49 6.18 27.58
CA ASN A 19 36.73 6.90 28.84
C ASN A 19 35.54 7.79 29.27
N GLY A 20 34.31 7.27 29.19
CA GLY A 20 33.07 8.00 29.55
C GLY A 20 32.66 9.09 28.55
N LYS A 21 33.23 9.07 27.33
CA LYS A 21 32.92 10.00 26.25
C LYS A 21 32.38 9.26 25.03
N VAL A 22 31.14 9.55 24.65
CA VAL A 22 30.48 9.03 23.45
C VAL A 22 31.09 9.67 22.21
N LEU A 23 31.53 8.85 21.27
CA LEU A 23 32.05 9.30 19.97
C LEU A 23 30.87 9.56 19.02
N ILE A 24 30.42 10.82 18.96
CA ILE A 24 29.16 11.22 18.28
C ILE A 24 29.13 10.82 16.80
N ASN A 25 30.27 10.88 16.11
CA ASN A 25 30.37 10.66 14.66
C ASN A 25 30.86 9.25 14.29
N GLU A 26 31.13 8.39 15.27
CA GLU A 26 31.63 7.04 15.04
C GLU A 26 30.59 6.02 15.48
N TYR A 27 30.19 5.16 14.55
CA TYR A 27 29.29 4.05 14.83
C TYR A 27 29.90 2.74 14.36
N GLU A 28 29.77 1.72 15.20
CA GLU A 28 30.19 0.36 14.88
C GLU A 28 28.96 -0.54 14.79
N TYR A 29 28.97 -1.43 13.80
CA TYR A 29 27.91 -2.42 13.63
C TYR A 29 28.33 -3.70 14.36
N LEU A 30 27.53 -4.09 15.34
CA LEU A 30 27.77 -5.28 16.15
C LEU A 30 26.75 -6.37 15.82
N THR A 31 27.22 -7.61 15.76
CA THR A 31 26.36 -8.80 15.77
C THR A 31 25.97 -9.14 17.21
N ALA A 32 24.91 -9.93 17.37
CA ALA A 32 24.43 -10.35 18.70
C ALA A 32 25.53 -11.03 19.55
N ASP A 33 26.41 -11.81 18.94
CA ASP A 33 27.52 -12.48 19.66
C ASP A 33 28.56 -11.48 20.18
N LYS A 34 28.87 -10.44 19.40
CA LYS A 34 29.80 -9.38 19.83
C LYS A 34 29.18 -8.49 20.90
N GLU A 35 27.91 -8.13 20.75
CA GLU A 35 27.19 -7.29 21.70
C GLU A 35 27.19 -7.87 23.13
N ARG A 36 27.15 -9.21 23.25
CA ARG A 36 27.16 -9.91 24.56
C ARG A 36 28.40 -9.67 25.41
N ASP A 37 29.51 -9.28 24.81
CA ASP A 37 30.77 -9.04 25.53
C ASP A 37 30.94 -7.56 25.92
N TYR A 38 29.97 -6.70 25.58
CA TYR A 38 30.02 -5.26 25.84
C TYR A 38 28.85 -4.77 26.69
N VAL A 39 29.08 -3.67 27.40
CA VAL A 39 28.05 -2.96 28.17
C VAL A 39 27.45 -1.84 27.31
N VAL A 40 26.16 -1.95 27.01
CA VAL A 40 25.46 -1.04 26.07
C VAL A 40 24.45 -0.16 26.81
N ALA A 41 24.67 1.15 26.85
CA ALA A 41 23.74 2.11 27.44
C ALA A 41 22.65 2.56 26.45
N GLN A 42 21.53 3.05 26.99
CA GLN A 42 20.38 3.52 26.22
C GLN A 42 20.65 4.86 25.50
N ALA A 43 19.91 5.13 24.42
CA ALA A 43 20.08 6.35 23.62
C ALA A 43 19.66 7.65 24.34
N ASN A 44 18.92 7.57 25.44
CA ASN A 44 18.36 8.71 26.18
C ASN A 44 19.27 9.26 27.30
N ILE A 45 20.49 8.74 27.44
CA ILE A 45 21.47 9.24 28.42
C ILE A 45 21.82 10.70 28.16
N GLN A 46 22.07 11.46 29.23
CA GLN A 46 22.45 12.87 29.11
C GLN A 46 23.94 13.00 28.76
N ILE A 47 24.22 13.66 27.63
CA ILE A 47 25.58 13.93 27.16
C ILE A 47 25.81 15.42 26.96
N ASP A 48 27.04 15.89 27.20
CA ASP A 48 27.46 17.26 26.91
C ASP A 48 27.78 17.45 25.40
N ALA A 49 28.08 18.70 24.99
CA ALA A 49 28.45 19.02 23.61
C ALA A 49 29.72 18.32 23.11
N ASN A 50 30.57 17.84 24.03
CA ASN A 50 31.75 17.07 23.71
C ASN A 50 31.48 15.55 23.70
N GLY A 51 30.28 15.10 24.06
CA GLY A 51 29.90 13.70 24.18
C GLY A 51 30.20 13.06 25.54
N LYS A 52 30.61 13.83 26.55
CA LYS A 52 30.82 13.32 27.92
C LYS A 52 29.47 13.00 28.55
N ILE A 53 29.36 11.81 29.14
CA ILE A 53 28.17 11.40 29.91
C ILE A 53 28.10 12.23 31.20
N LEU A 54 26.94 12.83 31.47
CA LEU A 54 26.72 13.74 32.59
C LEU A 54 26.27 13.03 33.87
N ASP A 55 25.58 11.90 33.72
CA ASP A 55 25.05 11.12 34.84
C ASP A 55 26.16 10.33 35.55
N ASP A 56 26.13 10.27 36.88
CA ASP A 56 27.13 9.51 37.67
C ASP A 56 26.95 7.98 37.55
N SER A 57 25.73 7.54 37.19
CA SER A 57 25.42 6.15 36.89
C SER A 57 24.38 6.09 35.78
N VAL A 58 24.57 5.16 34.83
CA VAL A 58 23.70 4.99 33.67
C VAL A 58 23.10 3.58 33.65
N ILE A 59 21.87 3.50 33.15
CA ILE A 59 21.21 2.22 32.87
C ILE A 59 21.82 1.65 31.58
N ALA A 60 22.33 0.43 31.67
CA ALA A 60 22.92 -0.28 30.56
C ALA A 60 22.45 -1.74 30.53
N ARG A 61 22.59 -2.35 29.36
CA ARG A 61 22.31 -3.75 29.12
C ARG A 61 23.63 -4.51 29.04
N TYR A 62 23.72 -5.62 29.77
CA TYR A 62 24.83 -6.55 29.69
C TYR A 62 24.29 -7.97 29.69
N ARG A 63 24.56 -8.72 28.61
CA ARG A 63 24.12 -10.13 28.44
C ARG A 63 22.61 -10.38 28.61
N GLY A 64 21.80 -9.35 28.39
CA GLY A 64 20.33 -9.42 28.51
C GLY A 64 19.79 -8.94 29.85
N ASP A 65 20.64 -8.64 30.83
CA ASP A 65 20.25 -8.06 32.11
C ASP A 65 20.40 -6.53 32.09
N ASP A 66 19.45 -5.85 32.71
CA ASP A 66 19.52 -4.40 32.95
C ASP A 66 20.34 -4.12 34.21
N ILE A 67 21.43 -3.38 34.06
CA ILE A 67 22.37 -3.04 35.13
C ILE A 67 22.60 -1.53 35.21
N MET A 68 23.02 -1.06 36.39
CA MET A 68 23.46 0.32 36.60
C MET A 68 24.99 0.32 36.70
N VAL A 69 25.65 1.06 35.81
CA VAL A 69 27.11 1.12 35.72
C VAL A 69 27.60 2.56 35.76
N PRO A 70 28.83 2.84 36.23
CA PRO A 70 29.43 4.15 36.07
C PRO A 70 29.74 4.41 34.58
N PRO A 71 29.77 5.67 34.12
CA PRO A 71 30.05 6.02 32.73
C PRO A 71 31.36 5.45 32.14
N MET A 72 32.34 5.15 33.00
CA MET A 72 33.63 4.59 32.58
C MET A 72 33.55 3.13 32.15
N ASP A 73 32.54 2.40 32.60
CA ASP A 73 32.35 0.97 32.29
C ASP A 73 31.39 0.76 31.10
N VAL A 74 30.95 1.84 30.45
CA VAL A 74 30.10 1.79 29.26
C VAL A 74 30.97 1.69 28.02
N ASP A 75 30.75 0.67 27.19
CA ASP A 75 31.48 0.48 25.93
C ASP A 75 30.75 1.11 24.74
N TYR A 76 29.42 1.03 24.73
CA TYR A 76 28.58 1.47 23.61
C TYR A 76 27.28 2.14 24.06
N VAL A 77 26.70 2.94 23.18
CA VAL A 77 25.39 3.61 23.35
C VAL A 77 24.52 3.37 22.11
N ASP A 78 23.23 3.13 22.29
CA ASP A 78 22.26 3.06 21.19
C ASP A 78 22.28 4.35 20.34
N VAL A 79 22.14 4.23 19.01
CA VAL A 79 22.16 5.40 18.10
C VAL A 79 20.87 6.22 18.13
N SER A 80 19.75 5.59 18.44
CA SER A 80 18.41 6.20 18.41
C SER A 80 17.44 5.43 19.30
N PRO A 81 16.50 6.09 20.00
CA PRO A 81 15.41 5.42 20.71
C PRO A 81 14.55 4.54 19.79
N LYS A 82 14.46 4.90 18.50
CA LYS A 82 13.70 4.15 17.49
C LYS A 82 14.44 2.90 16.97
N GLN A 83 15.63 2.60 17.47
CA GLN A 83 16.49 1.52 16.96
C GLN A 83 15.86 0.13 17.12
N ILE A 84 15.06 -0.06 18.17
CA ILE A 84 14.47 -1.35 18.54
C ILE A 84 13.11 -1.63 17.87
N VAL A 85 12.49 -0.63 17.24
CA VAL A 85 11.15 -0.72 16.67
C VAL A 85 11.17 -0.84 15.14
N SER A 86 10.14 -1.47 14.58
CA SER A 86 9.96 -1.56 13.12
C SER A 86 9.54 -0.21 12.52
N ILE A 87 9.55 -0.08 11.18
CA ILE A 87 9.04 1.13 10.51
C ILE A 87 7.57 1.39 10.86
N ALA A 88 6.70 0.37 10.76
CA ALA A 88 5.28 0.53 11.06
C ALA A 88 5.05 0.91 12.53
N THR A 89 5.76 0.27 13.46
CA THR A 89 5.70 0.62 14.89
C THR A 89 6.23 2.03 15.15
N SER A 90 7.24 2.47 14.40
CA SER A 90 7.80 3.82 14.51
C SER A 90 6.85 4.91 14.01
N CYS A 91 5.82 4.58 13.22
CA CYS A 91 4.78 5.51 12.78
C CYS A 91 3.67 5.71 13.83
N ILE A 92 3.72 5.03 14.99
CA ILE A 92 2.75 5.23 16.07
C ILE A 92 3.23 6.38 16.96
N PRO A 93 2.55 7.53 16.99
CA PRO A 93 2.87 8.60 17.94
C PRO A 93 2.54 8.16 19.36
N PHE A 94 3.31 8.63 20.34
CA PHE A 94 3.12 8.35 21.76
C PHE A 94 3.18 6.85 22.13
N LEU A 95 3.89 6.05 21.33
CA LEU A 95 4.04 4.60 21.51
C LEU A 95 4.43 4.19 22.94
N GLU A 96 5.25 4.99 23.61
CA GLU A 96 5.69 4.76 24.98
C GLU A 96 4.55 4.78 26.03
N ASN A 97 3.39 5.32 25.66
CA ASN A 97 2.18 5.37 26.50
C ASN A 97 1.21 4.22 26.20
N ASP A 98 1.47 3.43 25.15
CA ASP A 98 0.62 2.32 24.73
C ASP A 98 1.13 0.99 25.28
N ASP A 99 0.19 0.13 25.68
CA ASP A 99 0.53 -1.27 25.99
C ASP A 99 1.00 -2.02 24.74
N ALA A 100 1.97 -2.91 24.93
CA ALA A 100 2.60 -3.66 23.83
C ALA A 100 1.59 -4.43 22.96
N ASN A 101 0.51 -4.98 23.54
CA ASN A 101 -0.49 -5.71 22.75
C ASN A 101 -1.28 -4.77 21.84
N ARG A 102 -1.62 -3.57 22.32
CA ARG A 102 -2.35 -2.57 21.53
C ARG A 102 -1.46 -1.94 20.46
N ALA A 103 -0.19 -1.67 20.78
CA ALA A 103 0.81 -1.24 19.81
C ALA A 103 1.01 -2.27 18.69
N LEU A 104 1.06 -3.57 19.02
CA LEU A 104 1.17 -4.65 18.04
C LEU A 104 -0.05 -4.69 17.10
N MET A 105 -1.26 -4.57 17.65
CA MET A 105 -2.48 -4.50 16.85
C MET A 105 -2.46 -3.27 15.93
N GLY A 106 -2.12 -2.09 16.46
CA GLY A 106 -2.02 -0.85 15.69
C GLY A 106 -1.05 -0.95 14.51
N ALA A 107 0.17 -1.44 14.75
CA ALA A 107 1.18 -1.61 13.70
C ALA A 107 0.73 -2.61 12.61
N ASN A 108 -0.03 -3.64 12.97
CA ASN A 108 -0.58 -4.59 12.00
C ASN A 108 -1.75 -4.01 11.21
N MET A 109 -2.64 -3.27 11.87
CA MET A 109 -3.79 -2.62 11.23
C MET A 109 -3.35 -1.53 10.24
N GLN A 110 -2.27 -0.80 10.51
CA GLN A 110 -1.70 0.16 9.56
C GLN A 110 -1.39 -0.46 8.19
N ARG A 111 -0.90 -1.70 8.15
CA ARG A 111 -0.61 -2.42 6.89
C ARG A 111 -1.84 -2.88 6.13
N GLN A 112 -3.02 -2.81 6.76
CA GLN A 112 -4.30 -3.20 6.18
C GLN A 112 -5.09 -1.98 5.69
N ALA A 113 -4.56 -0.76 5.88
CA ALA A 113 -5.19 0.45 5.38
C ALA A 113 -5.35 0.38 3.85
N VAL A 114 -6.54 0.75 3.39
CA VAL A 114 -6.87 0.79 1.95
C VAL A 114 -6.56 2.19 1.43
N PRO A 115 -5.91 2.33 0.25
CA PRO A 115 -5.65 3.63 -0.35
C PRO A 115 -6.95 4.39 -0.63
N LEU A 116 -7.02 5.61 -0.10
CA LEU A 116 -8.14 6.53 -0.31
C LEU A 116 -7.95 7.33 -1.60
N ILE A 117 -9.04 7.87 -2.14
CA ILE A 117 -8.98 8.79 -3.30
C ILE A 117 -8.21 10.05 -2.95
N ASN A 118 -8.41 10.59 -1.75
CA ASN A 118 -7.77 11.81 -1.28
C ASN A 118 -7.29 11.63 0.17
N PRO A 119 -6.17 10.92 0.39
CA PRO A 119 -5.61 10.72 1.73
C PRO A 119 -5.12 12.05 2.32
N GLU A 120 -5.16 12.16 3.65
CA GLU A 120 -4.60 13.31 4.37
C GLU A 120 -3.42 12.85 5.25
N SER A 121 -2.30 13.56 5.18
CA SER A 121 -1.16 13.38 6.07
C SER A 121 -1.60 13.62 7.52
N PRO A 122 -1.08 12.82 8.47
CA PRO A 122 -1.48 12.94 9.86
C PRO A 122 -0.99 14.28 10.43
N ILE A 123 -1.90 15.02 11.09
CA ILE A 123 -1.53 16.26 11.80
C ILE A 123 -0.51 15.97 12.92
N VAL A 124 -0.57 14.78 13.50
CA VAL A 124 0.37 14.29 14.52
C VAL A 124 1.11 13.07 13.96
N GLY A 125 2.34 13.30 13.48
CA GLY A 125 3.24 12.25 12.99
C GLY A 125 4.47 12.04 13.89
N THR A 126 5.32 11.08 13.52
CA THR A 126 6.57 10.76 14.24
C THR A 126 7.83 11.23 13.49
N GLY A 127 7.67 11.70 12.25
CA GLY A 127 8.72 12.11 11.33
C GLY A 127 9.32 10.98 10.49
N VAL A 128 8.79 9.75 10.61
CA VAL A 128 9.24 8.59 9.82
C VAL A 128 8.42 8.44 8.53
N GLU A 129 7.27 9.11 8.46
CA GLU A 129 6.29 9.03 7.38
C GLU A 129 6.90 9.36 6.02
N HIS A 130 7.74 10.41 5.96
CA HIS A 130 8.45 10.80 4.73
C HIS A 130 9.45 9.73 4.26
N GLU A 131 10.24 9.18 5.18
CA GLU A 131 11.22 8.13 4.84
C GLU A 131 10.51 6.83 4.45
N ALA A 132 9.44 6.48 5.16
CA ALA A 132 8.62 5.31 4.87
C ALA A 132 7.96 5.41 3.48
N ALA A 133 7.42 6.58 3.12
CA ALA A 133 6.83 6.82 1.80
C ALA A 133 7.87 6.77 0.69
N ARG A 134 9.01 7.46 0.87
CA ARG A 134 10.10 7.47 -0.13
C ARG A 134 10.68 6.08 -0.38
N ASP A 135 10.94 5.33 0.69
CA ASP A 135 11.65 4.05 0.61
C ASP A 135 10.69 2.85 0.43
N SER A 136 9.37 3.08 0.30
CA SER A 136 8.36 2.03 0.04
C SER A 136 8.48 1.39 -1.35
N GLY A 137 8.99 2.16 -2.32
CA GLY A 137 9.05 1.79 -3.74
C GLY A 137 7.81 2.17 -4.55
N ASP A 138 6.73 2.65 -3.91
CA ASP A 138 5.54 3.13 -4.60
C ASP A 138 5.63 4.63 -4.96
N ALA A 139 6.39 5.41 -4.17
CA ALA A 139 6.69 6.80 -4.50
C ALA A 139 7.63 6.89 -5.72
N VAL A 140 7.44 7.91 -6.56
CA VAL A 140 8.35 8.16 -7.68
C VAL A 140 9.48 9.06 -7.21
N VAL A 141 10.67 8.49 -7.04
CA VAL A 141 11.82 9.18 -6.44
C VAL A 141 12.88 9.60 -7.48
N ALA A 142 13.42 10.80 -7.31
CA ALA A 142 14.50 11.36 -8.09
C ALA A 142 15.80 10.54 -7.95
N LYS A 143 16.45 10.26 -9.09
CA LYS A 143 17.67 9.43 -9.13
C LYS A 143 18.96 10.26 -9.19
N ALA A 144 18.82 11.55 -9.49
CA ALA A 144 19.90 12.51 -9.54
C ALA A 144 19.32 13.92 -9.41
N ASP A 145 20.21 14.87 -9.12
CA ASP A 145 19.87 16.29 -9.13
C ASP A 145 19.48 16.74 -10.56
N GLY A 146 18.52 17.65 -10.65
CA GLY A 146 18.04 18.12 -11.94
C GLY A 146 16.99 19.22 -11.88
N ILE A 147 16.47 19.57 -13.05
CA ILE A 147 15.39 20.55 -13.21
C ILE A 147 14.23 19.91 -13.96
N VAL A 148 13.02 20.03 -13.39
CA VAL A 148 11.81 19.49 -14.01
C VAL A 148 11.47 20.30 -15.28
N LYS A 149 11.38 19.63 -16.43
CA LYS A 149 11.06 20.24 -17.72
C LYS A 149 9.62 20.04 -18.15
N TYR A 150 9.02 18.93 -17.74
CA TYR A 150 7.67 18.57 -18.14
C TYR A 150 7.01 17.71 -17.06
N VAL A 151 5.72 17.96 -16.82
CA VAL A 151 4.89 17.22 -15.86
C VAL A 151 3.51 17.04 -16.48
N ASP A 152 3.02 15.81 -16.51
CA ASP A 152 1.60 15.48 -16.71
C ASP A 152 1.21 14.32 -15.77
N SER A 153 -0.03 13.81 -15.88
CA SER A 153 -0.52 12.71 -15.05
C SER A 153 0.13 11.34 -15.33
N ARG A 154 0.91 11.22 -16.41
CA ARG A 154 1.47 9.93 -16.89
C ARG A 154 2.99 9.91 -16.90
N LYS A 155 3.65 11.06 -16.91
CA LYS A 155 5.10 11.17 -16.91
C LYS A 155 5.61 12.50 -16.34
N ILE A 156 6.82 12.41 -15.80
CA ILE A 156 7.63 13.56 -15.37
C ILE A 156 8.96 13.48 -16.12
N THR A 157 9.39 14.59 -16.72
CA THR A 157 10.67 14.69 -17.40
C THR A 157 11.59 15.64 -16.67
N VAL A 158 12.77 15.16 -16.30
CA VAL A 158 13.81 15.90 -15.58
C VAL A 158 15.04 16.05 -16.47
N GLU A 159 15.55 17.27 -16.58
CA GLU A 159 16.88 17.54 -17.14
C GLU A 159 17.92 17.38 -16.03
N GLU A 160 18.69 16.30 -16.11
CA GLU A 160 19.82 16.00 -15.24
C GLU A 160 21.12 16.43 -15.93
N SER A 161 22.22 16.53 -15.19
CA SER A 161 23.55 16.81 -15.76
C SER A 161 24.02 15.75 -16.78
N SER A 162 23.53 14.51 -16.64
CA SER A 162 23.87 13.38 -17.52
C SER A 162 22.96 13.28 -18.76
N GLY A 163 21.89 14.06 -18.84
CA GLY A 163 20.90 14.02 -19.91
C GLY A 163 19.47 14.16 -19.40
N VAL A 164 18.51 13.82 -20.25
CA VAL A 164 17.07 13.90 -19.91
C VAL A 164 16.57 12.54 -19.42
N ARG A 165 15.96 12.51 -18.24
CA ARG A 165 15.32 11.32 -17.68
C ARG A 165 13.80 11.46 -17.67
N ASN A 166 13.12 10.39 -18.06
CA ASN A 166 11.66 10.29 -17.97
C ASN A 166 11.27 9.31 -16.86
N TYR A 167 10.34 9.74 -16.03
CA TYR A 167 9.67 8.95 -15.01
C TYR A 167 8.25 8.66 -15.48
N VAL A 168 7.83 7.40 -15.48
CA VAL A 168 6.48 6.98 -15.86
C VAL A 168 5.63 6.86 -14.60
N LEU A 169 4.42 7.39 -14.67
CA LEU A 169 3.44 7.38 -13.58
C LEU A 169 2.38 6.33 -13.85
N ASN A 170 1.90 5.69 -12.79
CA ASN A 170 0.80 4.74 -12.85
C ASN A 170 -0.54 5.50 -12.82
N ASP A 171 -1.48 5.10 -13.67
CA ASP A 171 -2.78 5.73 -13.87
C ASP A 171 -3.86 4.65 -13.72
N PHE A 172 -4.39 4.47 -12.50
CA PHE A 172 -5.35 3.43 -12.13
C PHE A 172 -4.88 1.99 -12.41
N ASN A 173 -3.63 1.67 -12.06
CA ASN A 173 -3.14 0.30 -12.18
C ASN A 173 -3.72 -0.57 -11.06
N ARG A 174 -4.09 -1.81 -11.37
CA ARG A 174 -4.60 -2.77 -10.38
C ARG A 174 -3.47 -3.31 -9.50
N SER A 175 -3.66 -3.25 -8.18
CA SER A 175 -2.79 -3.94 -7.22
C SER A 175 -3.15 -5.42 -7.08
N ASN A 176 -2.28 -6.22 -6.45
CA ASN A 176 -2.55 -7.64 -6.19
C ASN A 176 -3.84 -7.85 -5.36
N ASN A 177 -4.15 -6.92 -4.46
CA ASN A 177 -5.34 -6.96 -3.60
C ASN A 177 -6.56 -6.25 -4.23
N GLY A 178 -6.47 -5.85 -5.50
CA GLY A 178 -7.57 -5.18 -6.21
C GLY A 178 -7.76 -3.72 -5.82
N THR A 179 -6.80 -3.07 -5.15
CA THR A 179 -6.83 -1.62 -4.92
C THR A 179 -6.24 -0.88 -6.12
N ALA A 180 -6.63 0.39 -6.32
CA ALA A 180 -6.03 1.23 -7.35
C ALA A 180 -4.66 1.78 -6.92
N ILE A 181 -3.69 1.68 -7.83
CA ILE A 181 -2.37 2.33 -7.74
C ILE A 181 -2.39 3.49 -8.73
N THR A 182 -2.42 4.70 -8.19
CA THR A 182 -2.41 5.94 -8.95
C THR A 182 -1.30 6.82 -8.41
N HIS A 183 -0.51 7.40 -9.30
CA HIS A 183 0.52 8.36 -8.93
C HIS A 183 0.06 9.79 -9.21
N ILE A 184 0.34 10.70 -8.29
CA ILE A 184 -0.01 12.12 -8.40
C ILE A 184 1.30 12.93 -8.39
N PRO A 185 1.65 13.62 -9.49
CA PRO A 185 2.82 14.50 -9.50
C PRO A 185 2.69 15.62 -8.45
N ILE A 186 3.72 15.81 -7.63
CA ILE A 186 3.78 16.92 -6.65
C ILE A 186 4.70 18.05 -7.11
N VAL A 187 5.61 17.77 -8.05
CA VAL A 187 6.52 18.76 -8.63
C VAL A 187 5.89 19.55 -9.76
N LYS A 188 6.41 20.75 -10.00
CA LYS A 188 6.01 21.64 -11.09
C LYS A 188 7.16 21.86 -12.07
N VAL A 189 6.81 22.27 -13.29
CA VAL A 189 7.79 22.62 -14.31
C VAL A 189 8.65 23.79 -13.83
N GLY A 190 9.97 23.62 -13.86
CA GLY A 190 10.96 24.58 -13.38
C GLY A 190 11.52 24.28 -11.99
N ASP A 191 10.94 23.33 -11.25
CA ASP A 191 11.43 22.96 -9.93
C ASP A 191 12.83 22.34 -10.00
N LYS A 192 13.68 22.74 -9.06
CA LYS A 192 15.01 22.14 -8.86
C LYS A 192 14.88 21.02 -7.85
N ILE A 193 15.26 19.82 -8.25
CA ILE A 193 15.17 18.62 -7.43
C ILE A 193 16.57 18.13 -7.08
N LYS A 194 16.67 17.41 -5.96
CA LYS A 194 17.86 16.67 -5.55
C LYS A 194 17.65 15.17 -5.69
N GLU A 195 18.75 14.43 -5.74
CA GLU A 195 18.72 12.99 -5.57
C GLU A 195 17.93 12.62 -4.31
N ARG A 196 17.04 11.62 -4.43
CA ARG A 196 16.13 11.12 -3.39
C ARG A 196 14.91 11.98 -3.07
N ASP A 197 14.70 13.11 -3.76
CA ASP A 197 13.44 13.86 -3.63
C ASP A 197 12.26 13.06 -4.24
N ILE A 198 11.07 13.17 -3.64
CA ILE A 198 9.85 12.58 -4.17
C ILE A 198 9.30 13.50 -5.27
N LEU A 199 9.03 12.93 -6.44
CA LEU A 199 8.52 13.63 -7.62
C LEU A 199 7.00 13.46 -7.78
N ALA A 200 6.49 12.29 -7.43
CA ALA A 200 5.07 11.98 -7.42
C ALA A 200 4.74 11.09 -6.23
N ASP A 201 3.60 11.41 -5.62
CA ASP A 201 2.99 10.63 -4.55
C ASP A 201 2.40 9.35 -5.13
N GLY A 202 2.56 8.25 -4.39
CA GLY A 202 1.91 6.98 -4.65
C GLY A 202 0.54 6.85 -3.95
N PRO A 203 -0.04 5.65 -3.94
CA PRO A 203 -1.21 5.37 -3.11
C PRO A 203 -0.89 5.60 -1.63
N SER A 204 -1.87 6.13 -0.88
CA SER A 204 -1.74 6.43 0.55
C SER A 204 -0.59 7.39 0.89
N MET A 205 -0.42 8.44 0.09
CA MET A 205 0.57 9.49 0.31
C MET A 205 -0.02 10.88 0.10
N GLU A 206 0.48 11.86 0.85
CA GLU A 206 0.22 13.28 0.60
C GLU A 206 1.52 14.07 0.78
N ASN A 207 1.91 14.81 -0.26
CA ASN A 207 3.10 15.67 -0.30
C ASN A 207 4.39 14.96 0.14
N GLY A 208 4.57 13.71 -0.29
CA GLY A 208 5.74 12.90 0.01
C GLY A 208 5.76 12.29 1.41
N GLU A 209 4.66 12.34 2.16
CA GLU A 209 4.50 11.65 3.44
C GLU A 209 3.50 10.50 3.33
N LEU A 210 3.69 9.49 4.18
CA LEU A 210 2.75 8.37 4.29
C LEU A 210 1.44 8.84 4.92
N ALA A 211 0.34 8.73 4.17
CA ALA A 211 -0.99 9.16 4.53
C ALA A 211 -1.98 7.99 4.43
N LEU A 212 -2.10 7.20 5.51
CA LEU A 212 -2.92 5.98 5.54
C LEU A 212 -4.42 6.23 5.77
N GLY A 213 -4.86 7.48 5.97
CA GLY A 213 -6.21 7.78 6.43
C GLY A 213 -6.62 9.25 6.29
N GLN A 214 -7.36 9.73 7.29
CA GLN A 214 -7.96 11.07 7.33
C GLN A 214 -7.82 11.66 8.73
N ASN A 215 -7.75 12.99 8.84
CA ASN A 215 -7.85 13.67 10.13
C ASN A 215 -9.33 13.92 10.46
N LEU A 216 -9.79 13.44 11.61
CA LEU A 216 -11.18 13.58 12.07
C LEU A 216 -11.26 14.30 13.42
N VAL A 217 -12.35 15.04 13.62
CA VAL A 217 -12.70 15.57 14.95
C VAL A 217 -13.39 14.45 15.73
N VAL A 218 -12.80 14.05 16.86
CA VAL A 218 -13.28 12.96 17.70
C VAL A 218 -13.80 13.52 19.03
N ALA A 219 -14.94 13.01 19.49
CA ALA A 219 -15.50 13.31 20.81
C ALA A 219 -15.55 12.03 21.66
N PHE A 220 -14.88 12.04 22.81
CA PHE A 220 -14.93 10.93 23.77
C PHE A 220 -16.16 11.07 24.67
N THR A 221 -17.28 10.48 24.26
CA THR A 221 -18.55 10.45 25.02
C THR A 221 -19.29 9.17 24.73
N THR A 222 -20.22 8.77 25.60
CA THR A 222 -21.25 7.78 25.25
C THR A 222 -22.37 8.47 24.48
N TRP A 223 -22.91 7.81 23.45
CA TRP A 223 -23.99 8.38 22.63
C TRP A 223 -25.08 7.35 22.38
N ASN A 224 -26.14 7.40 23.19
CA ASN A 224 -27.34 6.55 23.08
C ASN A 224 -27.06 5.04 22.93
N GLY A 225 -25.91 4.55 23.40
CA GLY A 225 -25.50 3.14 23.29
C GLY A 225 -25.02 2.71 21.90
N TYR A 226 -24.99 3.60 20.89
CA TYR A 226 -24.52 3.25 19.54
C TYR A 226 -23.01 2.99 19.47
N ASN A 227 -22.25 3.51 20.44
CA ASN A 227 -20.81 3.25 20.59
C ASN A 227 -20.50 2.25 21.71
N TYR A 228 -21.38 1.28 21.92
CA TYR A 228 -21.16 0.17 22.85
C TYR A 228 -20.16 -0.84 22.28
N GLU A 229 -19.29 -1.41 23.13
CA GLU A 229 -18.31 -2.47 22.78
C GLU A 229 -17.54 -2.20 21.46
N ASP A 230 -16.72 -1.15 21.46
CA ASP A 230 -15.84 -0.74 20.35
C ASP A 230 -16.54 -0.30 19.05
N ALA A 231 -17.88 -0.17 19.07
CA ALA A 231 -18.60 0.43 17.95
C ALA A 231 -18.26 1.92 17.78
N VAL A 232 -18.10 2.35 16.53
CA VAL A 232 -17.77 3.73 16.16
C VAL A 232 -18.97 4.37 15.46
N ILE A 233 -19.30 5.60 15.87
CA ILE A 233 -20.31 6.41 15.21
C ILE A 233 -19.59 7.40 14.31
N LEU A 234 -19.98 7.44 13.04
CA LEU A 234 -19.45 8.39 12.07
C LEU A 234 -20.49 9.46 11.78
N SER A 235 -20.02 10.69 11.56
CA SER A 235 -20.86 11.75 11.01
C SER A 235 -21.18 11.41 9.55
N GLU A 236 -22.44 11.62 9.14
CA GLU A 236 -22.85 11.49 7.73
C GLU A 236 -22.00 12.35 6.78
N ARG A 237 -21.46 13.47 7.28
CA ARG A 237 -20.53 14.32 6.54
C ARG A 237 -19.31 13.57 6.00
N VAL A 238 -18.83 12.55 6.72
CA VAL A 238 -17.69 11.72 6.28
C VAL A 238 -17.99 11.01 4.95
N VAL A 239 -19.25 10.61 4.75
CA VAL A 239 -19.70 9.97 3.51
C VAL A 239 -19.95 11.02 2.42
N ILE A 240 -20.58 12.14 2.77
CA ILE A 240 -20.89 13.23 1.82
C ILE A 240 -19.61 13.85 1.24
N ASP A 241 -18.57 14.00 2.06
CA ASP A 241 -17.29 14.59 1.69
C ASP A 241 -16.29 13.55 1.13
N ASP A 242 -16.73 12.31 0.84
CA ASP A 242 -15.92 11.21 0.29
C ASP A 242 -14.61 10.90 1.05
N ARG A 243 -14.61 11.12 2.37
CA ARG A 243 -13.36 11.08 3.17
C ARG A 243 -12.70 9.70 3.23
N PHE A 244 -13.49 8.63 3.28
CA PHE A 244 -12.97 7.26 3.27
C PHE A 244 -13.33 6.51 1.98
N THR A 245 -13.55 7.23 0.88
CA THR A 245 -13.85 6.62 -0.41
C THR A 245 -12.56 6.09 -1.04
N SER A 246 -12.60 4.85 -1.53
CA SER A 246 -11.49 4.13 -2.16
C SER A 246 -11.92 3.52 -3.48
N ILE A 247 -10.95 3.22 -4.34
CA ILE A 247 -11.19 2.65 -5.68
C ILE A 247 -10.67 1.22 -5.71
N HIS A 248 -11.57 0.31 -6.05
CA HIS A 248 -11.28 -1.10 -6.25
C HIS A 248 -11.39 -1.46 -7.74
N ILE A 249 -10.42 -2.25 -8.20
CA ILE A 249 -10.29 -2.70 -9.58
C ILE A 249 -10.30 -4.22 -9.59
N ASP A 250 -11.39 -4.78 -10.09
CA ASP A 250 -11.54 -6.21 -10.31
C ASP A 250 -11.24 -6.59 -11.75
N GLU A 251 -10.53 -7.71 -11.90
CA GLU A 251 -10.18 -8.27 -13.20
C GLU A 251 -11.00 -9.54 -13.41
N TYR A 252 -11.83 -9.55 -14.46
CA TYR A 252 -12.61 -10.70 -14.85
C TYR A 252 -12.10 -11.24 -16.18
N THR A 253 -11.71 -12.51 -16.18
CA THR A 253 -11.15 -13.18 -17.36
C THR A 253 -12.06 -14.31 -17.81
N ILE A 254 -12.35 -14.33 -19.10
CA ILE A 254 -12.99 -15.48 -19.75
C ILE A 254 -12.17 -15.93 -20.94
N GLU A 255 -11.98 -17.24 -21.05
CA GLU A 255 -11.24 -17.83 -22.16
C GLU A 255 -12.20 -18.43 -23.18
N ARG A 256 -11.81 -18.32 -24.44
CA ARG A 256 -12.40 -19.04 -25.58
C ARG A 256 -11.67 -20.37 -25.74
N ARG A 257 -12.40 -21.49 -25.64
CA ARG A 257 -11.82 -22.84 -25.77
C ARG A 257 -12.30 -23.59 -27.00
N GLN A 258 -11.50 -24.53 -27.47
CA GLN A 258 -11.92 -25.48 -28.49
C GLN A 258 -12.66 -26.64 -27.80
N THR A 259 -13.95 -26.80 -28.09
CA THR A 259 -14.74 -27.94 -27.58
C THR A 259 -14.81 -29.06 -28.61
N LYS A 260 -15.27 -30.24 -28.18
CA LYS A 260 -15.50 -31.38 -29.10
C LYS A 260 -16.60 -31.08 -30.12
N GLN A 261 -17.54 -30.20 -29.79
CA GLN A 261 -18.66 -29.81 -30.64
C GLN A 261 -18.35 -28.61 -31.56
N GLY A 262 -17.20 -27.97 -31.39
CA GLY A 262 -16.77 -26.80 -32.16
C GLY A 262 -16.01 -25.77 -31.31
N PRO A 263 -15.44 -24.73 -31.93
CA PRO A 263 -14.86 -23.62 -31.19
C PRO A 263 -15.96 -22.86 -30.43
N GLU A 264 -15.69 -22.43 -29.20
CA GLU A 264 -16.49 -21.34 -28.60
C GLU A 264 -16.33 -20.07 -29.45
N GLU A 265 -17.31 -19.18 -29.44
CA GLU A 265 -17.24 -17.89 -30.15
C GLU A 265 -17.56 -16.76 -29.18
N ILE A 266 -16.80 -15.66 -29.26
CA ILE A 266 -17.14 -14.40 -28.60
C ILE A 266 -17.95 -13.60 -29.61
N THR A 267 -19.16 -13.21 -29.23
CA THR A 267 -20.09 -12.51 -30.13
C THR A 267 -21.17 -11.80 -29.33
N ARG A 268 -21.68 -10.70 -29.89
CA ARG A 268 -22.89 -10.02 -29.44
C ARG A 268 -24.15 -10.85 -29.67
N GLU A 269 -24.14 -11.75 -30.66
CA GLU A 269 -25.29 -12.58 -31.05
C GLU A 269 -25.54 -13.74 -30.08
N ILE A 270 -26.03 -13.43 -28.89
CA ILE A 270 -26.37 -14.43 -27.87
C ILE A 270 -27.87 -14.76 -27.97
N GLN A 271 -28.18 -16.06 -28.12
CA GLN A 271 -29.55 -16.55 -28.20
C GLN A 271 -30.28 -16.48 -26.85
N ASN A 272 -31.60 -16.29 -26.90
CA ASN A 272 -32.49 -16.23 -25.74
C ASN A 272 -32.18 -15.07 -24.76
N ILE A 273 -31.44 -14.06 -25.19
CA ILE A 273 -31.14 -12.85 -24.41
C ILE A 273 -31.80 -11.64 -25.07
N SER A 274 -32.48 -10.83 -24.26
CA SER A 274 -33.11 -9.59 -24.71
C SER A 274 -32.08 -8.57 -25.22
N GLU A 275 -32.45 -7.71 -26.16
CA GLU A 275 -31.59 -6.61 -26.62
C GLU A 275 -31.24 -5.64 -25.49
N ALA A 276 -32.12 -5.46 -24.51
CA ALA A 276 -31.87 -4.62 -23.34
C ALA A 276 -30.69 -5.15 -22.50
N SER A 277 -30.53 -6.46 -22.37
CA SER A 277 -29.40 -7.08 -21.66
C SER A 277 -28.08 -7.02 -22.45
N LYS A 278 -28.14 -6.75 -23.76
CA LYS A 278 -26.99 -6.57 -24.64
C LYS A 278 -26.59 -5.11 -24.83
N LYS A 279 -27.25 -4.17 -24.13
CA LYS A 279 -27.08 -2.72 -24.32
C LYS A 279 -25.64 -2.21 -24.11
N HIS A 280 -24.86 -2.90 -23.26
CA HIS A 280 -23.49 -2.51 -22.93
C HIS A 280 -22.43 -3.14 -23.84
N LEU A 281 -22.80 -4.16 -24.62
CA LEU A 281 -21.86 -4.82 -25.51
C LEU A 281 -21.59 -3.94 -26.74
N ASP A 282 -20.43 -4.11 -27.36
CA ASP A 282 -20.09 -3.57 -28.66
C ASP A 282 -20.47 -4.55 -29.78
N GLU A 283 -19.91 -4.37 -30.99
CA GLU A 283 -20.13 -5.25 -32.14
C GLU A 283 -19.45 -6.62 -31.96
N GLU A 284 -18.34 -6.68 -31.22
CA GLU A 284 -17.59 -7.92 -30.95
C GLU A 284 -18.20 -8.74 -29.81
N GLY A 285 -19.10 -8.14 -29.03
CA GLY A 285 -19.73 -8.77 -27.87
C GLY A 285 -18.97 -8.52 -26.57
N ILE A 286 -18.18 -7.45 -26.49
CA ILE A 286 -17.43 -7.04 -25.29
C ILE A 286 -18.07 -5.77 -24.73
N ALA A 287 -18.13 -5.64 -23.41
CA ALA A 287 -18.67 -4.44 -22.78
C ALA A 287 -17.83 -3.19 -23.15
N ALA A 288 -18.50 -2.16 -23.63
CA ALA A 288 -17.85 -0.92 -24.03
C ALA A 288 -17.24 -0.19 -22.81
N ILE A 289 -16.02 0.31 -22.97
CA ILE A 289 -15.30 1.07 -21.93
C ILE A 289 -16.14 2.29 -21.52
N GLY A 290 -16.32 2.47 -20.21
CA GLY A 290 -17.14 3.54 -19.63
C GLY A 290 -18.61 3.14 -19.37
N SER A 291 -19.01 1.91 -19.67
CA SER A 291 -20.33 1.41 -19.31
C SER A 291 -20.47 1.16 -17.81
N GLU A 292 -21.51 1.72 -17.20
CA GLU A 292 -21.93 1.35 -15.84
C GLU A 292 -22.68 0.01 -15.88
N VAL A 293 -22.15 -0.99 -15.21
CA VAL A 293 -22.69 -2.35 -15.18
C VAL A 293 -23.18 -2.73 -13.79
N LYS A 294 -24.21 -3.57 -13.73
CA LYS A 294 -24.79 -4.09 -12.49
C LYS A 294 -24.64 -5.60 -12.42
N VAL A 295 -24.87 -6.14 -11.23
CA VAL A 295 -24.89 -7.60 -10.99
C VAL A 295 -25.73 -8.31 -12.05
N GLY A 296 -25.13 -9.29 -12.72
CA GLY A 296 -25.78 -10.09 -13.77
C GLY A 296 -25.70 -9.52 -15.20
N ASP A 297 -25.25 -8.27 -15.38
CA ASP A 297 -24.99 -7.70 -16.71
C ASP A 297 -23.85 -8.46 -17.41
N ILE A 298 -23.89 -8.47 -18.74
CA ILE A 298 -22.95 -9.22 -19.57
C ILE A 298 -21.71 -8.37 -19.85
N LEU A 299 -20.54 -8.87 -19.45
CA LEU A 299 -19.24 -8.25 -19.72
C LEU A 299 -18.66 -8.74 -21.05
N VAL A 300 -18.75 -10.04 -21.31
CA VAL A 300 -18.27 -10.65 -22.55
C VAL A 300 -19.25 -11.72 -23.00
N GLY A 301 -19.89 -11.47 -24.14
CA GLY A 301 -20.79 -12.40 -24.81
C GLY A 301 -20.03 -13.60 -25.34
N LYS A 302 -20.30 -14.79 -24.77
CA LYS A 302 -19.66 -16.04 -25.20
C LYS A 302 -20.70 -17.12 -25.45
N VAL A 303 -20.62 -17.73 -26.62
CA VAL A 303 -21.50 -18.83 -27.03
C VAL A 303 -20.71 -20.12 -27.22
N THR A 304 -21.23 -21.21 -26.67
CA THR A 304 -20.64 -22.55 -26.76
C THR A 304 -21.52 -23.45 -27.64
N PRO A 305 -20.99 -24.08 -28.71
CA PRO A 305 -21.76 -25.00 -29.54
C PRO A 305 -22.32 -26.19 -28.75
N LYS A 306 -23.61 -26.50 -28.92
CA LYS A 306 -24.30 -27.65 -28.33
C LYS A 306 -24.47 -28.77 -29.35
N SER A 307 -24.33 -30.01 -28.89
CA SER A 307 -24.70 -31.20 -29.66
C SER A 307 -26.23 -31.30 -29.81
N GLN A 308 -26.73 -31.61 -31.01
CA GLN A 308 -28.17 -31.76 -31.29
C GLN A 308 -28.87 -32.82 -30.42
N THR A 309 -28.14 -33.76 -29.83
CA THR A 309 -28.68 -34.87 -29.04
C THR A 309 -29.20 -34.47 -27.65
N GLN A 310 -28.87 -33.28 -27.13
CA GLN A 310 -29.23 -32.84 -25.77
C GLN A 310 -30.43 -31.86 -25.72
N LEU A 311 -31.28 -31.82 -26.74
CA LEU A 311 -32.50 -31.00 -26.70
C LEU A 311 -33.58 -31.73 -25.89
N SER A 312 -34.25 -31.00 -24.99
CA SER A 312 -35.43 -31.51 -24.29
C SER A 312 -36.55 -31.83 -25.29
N PRO A 313 -37.50 -32.72 -24.98
CA PRO A 313 -38.67 -32.95 -25.81
C PRO A 313 -39.44 -31.65 -26.14
N GLU A 314 -39.49 -30.72 -25.19
CA GLU A 314 -40.11 -29.40 -25.31
C GLU A 314 -39.35 -28.52 -26.33
N ASP A 315 -38.02 -28.47 -26.25
CA ASP A 315 -37.18 -27.70 -27.18
C ASP A 315 -37.27 -28.26 -28.61
N LYS A 316 -37.34 -29.59 -28.77
CA LYS A 316 -37.54 -30.24 -30.07
C LYS A 316 -38.89 -29.87 -30.69
N LEU A 317 -39.94 -29.77 -29.87
CA LEU A 317 -41.26 -29.36 -30.33
C LEU A 317 -41.27 -27.90 -30.78
N LEU A 318 -40.67 -26.99 -29.99
CA LEU A 318 -40.52 -25.58 -30.35
C LEU A 318 -39.75 -25.41 -31.66
N HIS A 319 -38.66 -26.16 -31.82
CA HIS A 319 -37.84 -26.11 -33.03
C HIS A 319 -38.60 -26.59 -34.28
N ALA A 320 -39.51 -27.57 -34.14
CA ALA A 320 -40.36 -28.06 -35.22
C ALA A 320 -41.49 -27.08 -35.59
N ILE A 321 -42.02 -26.33 -34.62
CA ILE A 321 -43.10 -25.36 -34.81
C ILE A 321 -42.58 -24.04 -35.41
N PHE A 322 -41.49 -23.50 -34.87
CA PHE A 322 -40.99 -22.17 -35.25
C PHE A 322 -40.00 -22.20 -36.42
N GLY A 323 -39.51 -23.38 -36.83
CA GLY A 323 -38.62 -23.53 -37.98
C GLY A 323 -37.32 -22.73 -37.87
N GLU A 324 -36.95 -22.28 -36.66
CA GLU A 324 -35.76 -21.47 -36.44
C GLU A 324 -34.52 -22.28 -36.83
N LYS A 325 -33.80 -21.83 -37.86
CA LYS A 325 -32.45 -22.30 -38.19
C LYS A 325 -31.43 -21.70 -37.21
N SER A 326 -31.74 -21.69 -35.92
CA SER A 326 -30.87 -21.13 -34.90
C SER A 326 -29.71 -22.11 -34.67
N ARG A 327 -28.46 -21.61 -34.79
CA ARG A 327 -27.25 -22.38 -34.43
C ARG A 327 -27.46 -22.88 -33.00
N ASN A 328 -27.43 -24.20 -32.75
CA ASN A 328 -27.55 -24.74 -31.40
C ASN A 328 -26.36 -24.29 -30.55
N VAL A 329 -26.49 -23.17 -29.83
CA VAL A 329 -25.45 -22.63 -28.97
C VAL A 329 -26.01 -22.40 -27.56
N LYS A 330 -25.15 -22.54 -26.55
CA LYS A 330 -25.43 -22.21 -25.16
C LYS A 330 -24.81 -20.86 -24.84
N ASP A 331 -25.54 -20.01 -24.12
CA ASP A 331 -24.94 -18.87 -23.43
C ASP A 331 -23.96 -19.36 -22.35
N ASN A 332 -22.70 -18.96 -22.47
CA ASN A 332 -21.65 -19.15 -21.49
C ASN A 332 -20.88 -17.84 -21.26
N SER A 333 -21.59 -16.72 -21.37
CA SER A 333 -21.05 -15.36 -21.29
C SER A 333 -20.51 -15.04 -19.90
N LEU A 334 -19.49 -14.18 -19.87
CA LEU A 334 -18.99 -13.59 -18.64
C LEU A 334 -19.98 -12.54 -18.15
N ARG A 335 -20.40 -12.64 -16.89
CA ARG A 335 -21.32 -11.72 -16.25
C ARG A 335 -20.70 -11.13 -15.00
N VAL A 336 -21.16 -9.94 -14.64
CA VAL A 336 -20.81 -9.33 -13.35
C VAL A 336 -21.26 -10.26 -12.22
N PRO A 337 -20.37 -10.68 -11.31
CA PRO A 337 -20.72 -11.58 -10.20
C PRO A 337 -21.70 -10.92 -9.24
N ASN A 338 -22.25 -11.72 -8.32
CA ASN A 338 -23.01 -11.18 -7.20
C ASN A 338 -22.06 -10.40 -6.30
N GLY A 339 -22.50 -9.20 -5.91
CA GLY A 339 -21.72 -8.17 -5.22
C GLY A 339 -20.95 -8.66 -4.01
#